data_AF-A0A7Y3UL16-F1
#
_entry.id   AF-A0A7Y3UL16-F1
#
_cell.length_a   1.000
_cell.length_b   1.000
_cell.length_c   1.000
_cell.angle_alpha   90.00
_cell.angle_beta   90.00
_cell.angle_gamma   90.00
#
_symmetry.space_group_name_H-M   'P 1'
#
loop_
_entity.id
_entity.type
_entity.pdbx_description
1 polymer ?
#
loop_
_entity_poly.entity_id
_entity_poly.type
_entity_poly.pdbx_seq_one_letter_code
_entity_poly.pdbx_strand_id
1 'polypeptide(L)'
;MNEKVAGFFGCLFQIVYLLMGLVQLVAILGGIENWWGWPWWIAIFIAFPIAYIPILGTVVGIMGAIESFGWSPMAAITLFCWPYIIYIIAIAIGGAGEVFSRFRK
;
A
#
# COMPACT_ATOMS: atom_id res chain seq x y z
N MET A 1 -20.61 -10.96 15.37
CA MET A 1 -19.62 -9.88 15.59
C MET A 1 -20.39 -8.63 15.93
N ASN A 2 -20.04 -7.91 17.00
CA ASN A 2 -20.78 -6.73 17.46
C ASN A 2 -20.60 -5.61 16.41
N GLU A 3 -21.66 -5.02 15.88
CA GLU A 3 -21.59 -4.05 14.76
C GLU A 3 -20.68 -2.86 15.06
N LYS A 4 -20.66 -2.42 16.33
CA LYS A 4 -19.77 -1.37 16.81
C LYS A 4 -18.29 -1.73 16.69
N VAL A 5 -17.95 -3.00 16.91
CA VAL A 5 -16.58 -3.50 16.80
C VAL A 5 -16.16 -3.54 15.33
N ALA A 6 -17.04 -3.99 14.43
CA ALA A 6 -16.80 -4.00 12.99
C ALA A 6 -16.57 -2.57 12.44
N GLY A 7 -17.41 -1.61 12.82
CA GLY A 7 -17.27 -0.22 12.41
C GLY A 7 -15.98 0.43 12.90
N PHE A 8 -15.59 0.18 14.16
CA PHE A 8 -14.33 0.68 14.71
C PHE A 8 -13.11 0.16 13.94
N PHE A 9 -13.04 -1.14 13.67
CA PHE A 9 -11.94 -1.73 12.88
C PHE A 9 -11.91 -1.20 11.43
N GLY A 10 -13.07 -0.95 10.82
CA GLY A 10 -13.15 -0.34 9.49
C GLY A 10 -12.55 1.07 9.46
N CYS A 11 -12.93 1.94 10.41
CA CYS A 11 -12.36 3.29 10.51
C CYS A 11 -10.85 3.26 10.76
N LEU A 12 -10.40 2.39 11.67
CA LEU A 12 -8.97 2.25 11.98
C LEU A 12 -8.19 1.81 10.74
N PHE A 13 -8.70 0.83 10.00
CA PHE A 13 -8.09 0.36 8.76
C PHE A 13 -7.96 1.50 7.73
N GLN A 14 -9.01 2.30 7.57
CA GLN A 14 -9.02 3.46 6.65
C GLN A 14 -7.93 4.48 7.00
N ILE A 15 -7.78 4.78 8.29
CA ILE A 15 -6.78 5.72 8.80
C ILE A 15 -5.37 5.18 8.56
N VAL A 16 -5.11 3.91 8.90
CA VAL A 16 -3.81 3.27 8.68
C VAL A 16 -3.45 3.24 7.20
N TYR A 17 -4.42 2.91 6.33
CA TYR A 17 -4.23 2.91 4.88
C TYR A 17 -3.88 4.30 4.35
N LEU A 18 -4.57 5.34 4.83
CA LEU A 18 -4.27 6.73 4.45
C LEU A 18 -2.88 7.17 4.90
N LEU A 19 -2.50 6.90 6.14
CA LEU A 19 -1.17 7.22 6.67
C LEU A 19 -0.07 6.50 5.88
N MET A 20 -0.28 5.22 5.54
CA MET A 20 0.64 4.47 4.70
C MET A 20 0.75 5.08 3.30
N GLY A 21 -0.35 5.50 2.68
CA GLY A 21 -0.34 6.18 1.39
C GLY A 21 0.44 7.50 1.40
N LEU A 22 0.35 8.27 2.50
CA LEU A 22 1.18 9.46 2.69
C LEU A 22 2.66 9.09 2.80
N VAL A 23 3.00 8.07 3.59
CA VAL A 23 4.39 7.57 3.70
C VAL A 23 4.91 7.11 2.34
N GLN A 24 4.09 6.43 1.53
CA GLN A 24 4.43 6.01 0.18
C GLN A 24 4.70 7.21 -0.73
N LEU A 25 3.89 8.27 -0.64
CA LEU A 25 4.09 9.50 -1.41
C LEU A 25 5.42 10.19 -1.04
N VAL A 26 5.73 10.32 0.26
CA VAL A 26 7.02 10.91 0.69
C VAL A 26 8.20 10.02 0.29
N ALA A 27 8.05 8.70 0.33
CA ALA A 27 9.09 7.77 -0.14
C ALA A 27 9.34 7.94 -1.65
N ILE A 28 8.29 8.04 -2.46
CA ILE A 28 8.42 8.29 -3.92
C ILE A 28 9.07 9.65 -4.17
N LEU A 29 8.66 10.69 -3.44
CA LEU A 29 9.25 12.02 -3.51
C LEU A 29 10.75 11.96 -3.26
N GLY A 30 11.16 11.43 -2.11
CA GLY A 30 12.58 11.30 -1.78
C GLY A 30 13.34 10.46 -2.80
N GLY A 31 12.73 9.39 -3.32
CA GLY A 31 13.34 8.56 -4.36
C GLY A 31 13.63 9.37 -5.61
N ILE A 32 12.66 10.16 -6.08
CA ILE A 32 12.84 11.06 -7.23
C ILE A 32 13.92 12.12 -6.95
N GLU A 33 13.96 12.70 -5.75
CA GLU A 33 14.99 13.66 -5.36
C GLU A 33 16.39 13.03 -5.40
N ASN A 34 16.53 11.79 -4.90
CA ASN A 34 17.81 11.09 -4.86
C ASN A 34 18.26 10.60 -6.24
N TRP A 35 17.33 10.13 -7.09
CA TRP A 35 17.66 9.59 -8.40
C TRP A 35 17.93 10.66 -9.45
N TRP A 36 17.13 11.72 -9.45
CA TRP A 36 17.20 12.76 -10.49
C TRP A 36 17.73 14.10 -9.98
N GLY A 37 17.95 14.26 -8.67
CA GLY A 37 18.38 15.52 -8.08
C GLY A 37 17.33 16.62 -8.17
N TRP A 38 16.06 16.25 -8.41
CA TRP A 38 14.98 17.23 -8.56
C TRP A 38 14.56 17.75 -7.19
N PRO A 39 14.18 19.03 -7.07
CA PRO A 39 13.61 19.52 -5.83
C PRO A 39 12.17 19.02 -5.63
N TRP A 40 11.77 18.80 -4.37
CA TRP A 40 10.47 18.24 -3.97
C TRP A 40 9.25 18.84 -4.69
N TRP A 41 9.26 20.15 -4.93
CA TRP A 41 8.14 20.89 -5.52
C TRP A 41 7.95 20.58 -7.02
N ILE A 42 8.99 20.09 -7.71
CA ILE A 42 8.86 19.54 -9.07
C ILE A 42 8.52 18.05 -8.98
N ALA A 43 9.22 17.33 -8.09
CA ALA A 43 9.04 15.90 -7.92
C ALA A 43 7.59 15.51 -7.59
N ILE A 44 6.85 16.35 -6.85
CA ILE A 44 5.46 16.10 -6.46
C ILE A 44 4.50 15.92 -7.63
N PHE A 45 4.72 16.62 -8.75
CA PHE A 45 3.87 16.51 -9.94
C PHE A 45 4.02 15.15 -10.64
N ILE A 46 5.16 14.47 -10.44
CA ILE A 46 5.39 13.12 -10.95
C ILE A 46 5.08 12.06 -9.88
N ALA A 47 5.38 12.35 -8.62
CA ALA A 47 5.13 11.44 -7.50
C ALA A 47 3.64 11.13 -7.34
N PHE A 48 2.74 12.11 -7.52
CA PHE A 48 1.29 11.90 -7.41
C PHE A 48 0.75 10.88 -8.43
N PRO A 49 0.98 11.04 -9.76
CA PRO A 49 0.58 10.03 -10.74
C PRO A 49 1.18 8.66 -10.47
N ILE A 50 2.45 8.58 -10.06
CA ILE A 50 3.10 7.31 -9.72
C ILE A 50 2.42 6.66 -8.52
N ALA A 51 2.16 7.42 -7.45
CA ALA A 51 1.50 6.93 -6.23
C ALA A 51 0.07 6.45 -6.49
N TYR A 52 -0.61 7.01 -7.50
CA TYR A 52 -1.96 6.60 -7.89
C TYR A 52 -2.00 5.25 -8.60
N ILE A 53 -0.94 4.90 -9.35
CA ILE A 53 -0.86 3.60 -10.03
C ILE A 53 -0.53 2.54 -8.98
N PRO A 54 -1.38 1.55 -8.71
CA PRO A 54 -1.21 0.67 -7.55
C PRO A 54 0.15 -0.03 -7.52
N ILE A 55 0.46 -0.83 -8.55
CA ILE A 55 1.68 -1.64 -8.57
C ILE A 55 2.92 -0.75 -8.71
N LEU A 56 2.88 0.22 -9.62
CA LEU A 56 4.01 1.10 -9.87
C LEU A 56 4.33 1.94 -8.64
N GLY A 57 3.32 2.55 -8.01
CA GLY A 57 3.47 3.32 -6.79
C GLY A 57 4.04 2.49 -5.66
N THR A 58 3.60 1.24 -5.50
CA THR A 58 4.17 0.34 -4.49
C THR A 58 5.63 0.03 -4.75
N VAL A 59 6.00 -0.32 -5.98
CA VAL A 59 7.40 -0.62 -6.35
C VAL A 59 8.30 0.60 -6.13
N VAL A 60 7.89 1.76 -6.65
CA VAL A 60 8.65 3.00 -6.54
C VAL A 60 8.69 3.47 -5.08
N GLY A 61 7.62 3.29 -4.32
CA GLY A 61 7.58 3.56 -2.89
C GLY A 61 8.55 2.68 -2.09
N ILE A 62 8.65 1.39 -2.40
CA ILE A 62 9.63 0.48 -1.78
C ILE A 62 11.05 0.96 -2.07
N MET A 63 11.37 1.24 -3.34
CA MET A 63 12.69 1.70 -3.74
C MET A 63 13.04 3.05 -3.10
N GLY A 64 12.11 4.00 -3.11
CA GLY A 64 12.27 5.30 -2.47
C GLY A 64 12.45 5.20 -0.96
N ALA A 65 11.74 4.31 -0.27
CA ALA A 65 11.93 4.12 1.18
C ALA A 65 13.30 3.52 1.51
N ILE A 66 13.80 2.60 0.68
CA ILE A 66 15.14 2.03 0.84
C ILE A 66 16.19 3.11 0.64
N GLU A 67 16.10 3.89 -0.43
CA GLU A 67 17.15 4.84 -0.80
C GLU A 67 17.10 6.16 -0.02
N SER A 68 15.90 6.68 0.27
CA SER A 68 15.75 7.98 0.93
C SER A 68 15.64 7.89 2.44
N PHE A 69 15.03 6.82 2.96
CA PHE A 69 14.90 6.63 4.41
C PHE A 69 15.87 5.59 4.97
N GLY A 70 16.64 4.91 4.12
CA GLY A 70 17.59 3.88 4.55
C GLY A 70 16.89 2.64 5.12
N TRP A 71 15.63 2.40 4.76
CA TRP A 71 14.88 1.27 5.30
C TRP A 71 15.43 -0.06 4.80
N SER A 72 15.31 -1.10 5.63
CA SER A 72 15.60 -2.46 5.17
C SER A 72 14.57 -2.87 4.10
N PRO A 73 14.97 -3.65 3.08
CA PRO A 73 14.04 -4.09 2.04
C PRO A 73 12.81 -4.81 2.59
N MET A 74 12.99 -5.64 3.62
CA MET A 74 11.89 -6.36 4.26
C MET A 74 10.89 -5.42 4.93
N ALA A 75 11.36 -4.34 5.59
CA ALA A 75 10.46 -3.37 6.22
C ALA A 75 9.63 -2.61 5.17
N ALA A 76 10.28 -2.15 4.09
CA ALA A 76 9.61 -1.44 3.00
C ALA A 76 8.56 -2.33 2.28
N ILE A 77 8.93 -3.58 1.95
CA ILE A 77 8.02 -4.54 1.33
C ILE A 77 6.83 -4.81 2.24
N THR A 78 7.05 -5.06 3.53
CA THR A 78 5.96 -5.37 4.46
C THR A 78 4.98 -4.19 4.59
N LEU A 79 5.50 -2.95 4.69
CA LEU A 79 4.67 -1.77 4.86
C LEU A 79 3.85 -1.40 3.61
N PHE A 80 4.38 -1.63 2.40
CA PHE A 80 3.67 -1.25 1.18
C PHE A 80 2.90 -2.40 0.53
N CYS A 81 3.23 -3.67 0.82
CA CYS A 81 2.56 -4.82 0.21
C CYS A 81 1.38 -5.39 1.04
N TRP A 82 1.23 -5.04 2.32
CA TRP A 82 0.16 -5.59 3.16
C TRP A 82 -1.28 -5.44 2.61
N PRO A 83 -1.68 -4.37 1.88
CA PRO A 83 -3.05 -4.28 1.35
C PRO A 83 -3.29 -5.33 0.27
N TYR A 84 -2.27 -5.64 -0.55
CA TYR A 84 -2.34 -6.70 -1.56
C TYR A 84 -2.44 -8.08 -0.92
N ILE A 85 -1.71 -8.32 0.17
CA ILE A 85 -1.79 -9.58 0.92
C ILE A 85 -3.22 -9.79 1.44
N ILE A 86 -3.81 -8.75 2.05
CA ILE A 86 -5.20 -8.80 2.53
C ILE A 86 -6.17 -9.02 1.37
N TYR A 87 -5.98 -8.33 0.24
CA TYR A 87 -6.81 -8.48 -0.95
C TYR A 87 -6.77 -9.90 -1.51
N ILE A 88 -5.59 -10.51 -1.63
CA ILE A 88 -5.41 -11.89 -2.10
C ILE A 88 -6.10 -12.87 -1.15
N ILE A 89 -5.92 -12.70 0.16
CA ILE A 89 -6.59 -13.55 1.18
C ILE A 89 -8.11 -13.42 1.07
N ALA A 90 -8.64 -12.20 0.93
CA ALA A 90 -10.07 -11.97 0.82
C ALA A 90 -10.68 -12.66 -0.41
N ILE A 91 -10.01 -12.57 -1.57
CA ILE A 91 -10.42 -13.27 -2.79
C ILE A 91 -10.34 -14.79 -2.61
N ALA A 92 -9.25 -15.29 -2.02
CA ALA A 92 -9.07 -16.74 -1.81
C ALA A 92 -10.17 -17.32 -0.92
N ILE A 93 -10.51 -16.64 0.18
CA ILE A 93 -11.58 -17.06 1.09
C ILE A 93 -12.95 -16.97 0.40
N GLY A 94 -13.24 -15.87 -0.29
CA GLY A 94 -14.50 -15.68 -1.02
C GLY A 94 -14.68 -16.72 -2.12
N GLY A 95 -13.64 -16.98 -2.91
CA GLY A 95 -13.63 -18.00 -3.95
C GLY A 95 -13.77 -19.42 -3.40
N ALA A 96 -13.06 -19.76 -2.32
CA ALA A 96 -13.20 -21.07 -1.68
C ALA A 96 -14.62 -21.28 -1.12
N GLY A 97 -15.22 -20.24 -0.54
CA GLY A 97 -16.61 -20.29 -0.06
C GLY A 97 -17.61 -20.56 -1.18
N GLU A 98 -17.43 -19.90 -2.34
CA GLU A 98 -18.28 -20.09 -3.51
C GLU A 98 -18.11 -21.47 -4.14
N VAL A 99 -16.90 -22.01 -4.18
CA VAL A 99 -16.66 -23.39 -4.66
C VAL A 99 -17.32 -24.40 -3.71
N PHE A 100 -17.16 -24.22 -2.41
CA PHE A 100 -17.74 -25.13 -1.40
C PHE A 100 -19.28 -25.08 -1.37
N SER A 101 -19.89 -23.92 -1.63
CA SER A 101 -21.35 -23.79 -1.72
C SER A 101 -21.93 -24.58 -2.91
N ARG A 102 -21.17 -24.71 -4.01
CA ARG A 102 -21.55 -25.52 -5.18
C ARG A 102 -21.48 -27.02 -4.92
N PHE A 103 -20.54 -27.49 -4.11
CA PHE A 103 -20.42 -28.91 -3.73
C PHE A 103 -21.44 -29.36 -2.67
N ARG A 104 -22.06 -28.42 -1.93
CA ARG A 104 -23.08 -28.71 -0.91
C ARG A 104 -24.51 -28.77 -1.48
N LYS A 105 -24.72 -28.40 -2.75
CA LYS A 105 -25.98 -28.64 -3.47
C LYS A 105 -25.99 -30.05 -4.06
#